data_AF-A0A1Y3AU20-F1
#
_entry.id   AF-A0A1Y3AU20-F1
#
_cell.length_a   1.000
_cell.length_b   1.000
_cell.length_c   1.000
_cell.angle_alpha   90.00
_cell.angle_beta   90.00
_cell.angle_gamma   90.00
#
_symmetry.space_group_name_H-M   'P 1'
#
loop_
_entity.id
_entity.type
_entity.pdbx_description
1 polymer ?
#
loop_
_entity_poly.entity_id
_entity_poly.type
_entity_poly.pdbx_seq_one_letter_code
_entity_poly.pdbx_strand_id
1 'polypeptide(L)' 'MIQNANFEWQYFDIYLDLSERGLGISIRGGIDSPNHAGFQDIYISRILEAGAVARDGRIQLGNYRFILINI' A
#
# COMPACT_ATOMS: atom_id res chain seq x y z
N MET A 1 2.36 24.93 -20.41
CA MET A 1 3.11 23.67 -20.59
C MET A 1 3.01 22.88 -19.30
N ILE A 2 2.00 22.03 -19.16
CA ILE A 2 1.96 21.04 -18.07
C ILE A 2 2.32 19.75 -18.77
N GLN A 3 3.52 19.23 -18.50
CA GLN A 3 3.83 17.88 -18.94
C GLN A 3 2.88 16.97 -18.17
N ASN A 4 1.88 16.44 -18.86
CA ASN A 4 1.14 15.28 -18.40
C ASN A 4 2.19 14.17 -18.27
N ALA A 5 2.75 14.01 -17.07
CA ALA A 5 3.50 12.83 -16.75
C ALA A 5 2.51 11.67 -16.87
N ASN A 6 2.61 10.92 -17.97
CA ASN A 6 1.88 9.67 -18.15
C ASN A 6 2.42 8.70 -17.10
N PHE A 7 1.80 8.72 -15.92
CA PHE A 7 2.03 7.69 -14.92
C PHE A 7 1.33 6.43 -15.43
N GLU A 8 2.11 5.52 -15.99
CA GLU A 8 1.65 4.17 -16.30
C GLU A 8 1.40 3.44 -14.99
N TRP A 9 0.15 2.99 -14.78
CA TRP A 9 -0.20 2.18 -13.62
C TRP A 9 0.48 0.83 -13.72
N GLN A 10 1.29 0.48 -12.70
CA GLN A 10 1.84 -0.86 -12.57
C GLN A 10 1.10 -1.61 -11.47
N TYR A 11 0.61 -2.79 -11.83
CA TYR A 11 -0.06 -3.72 -10.94
C TYR A 11 0.90 -4.87 -10.63
N PHE A 12 0.95 -5.28 -9.36
CA PHE A 12 1.76 -6.40 -8.91
C PHE A 12 0.94 -7.26 -7.95
N ASP A 13 0.90 -8.55 -8.22
CA ASP A 13 0.37 -9.53 -7.28
C ASP A 13 1.49 -10.00 -6.36
N ILE A 14 1.22 -9.95 -5.05
CA ILE A 14 2.14 -10.41 -4.02
C ILE A 14 1.40 -11.41 -3.15
N TYR A 15 1.89 -12.65 -3.18
CA TYR A 15 1.44 -13.71 -2.31
C TYR A 15 2.32 -13.72 -1.07
N LEU A 16 1.70 -13.73 0.10
CA LEU A 16 2.37 -13.69 1.39
C LEU A 16 1.83 -14.78 2.28
N ASP A 17 2.73 -15.53 2.92
CA ASP A 17 2.37 -16.40 4.02
C ASP A 17 2.09 -15.56 5.25
N LEU A 18 0.92 -15.75 5.86
CA LEU A 18 0.55 -15.03 7.08
C LEU A 18 1.53 -15.35 8.20
N SER A 19 2.06 -14.31 8.83
CA SER A 19 2.81 -14.46 10.08
C SER A 19 1.85 -14.57 11.27
N GLU A 20 2.38 -14.89 12.46
CA GLU A 20 1.62 -14.80 13.72
C GLU A 20 1.02 -13.40 13.96
N ARG A 21 1.54 -12.37 13.30
CA ARG A 21 1.05 -10.98 13.32
C ARG A 21 0.22 -10.60 12.09
N GLY A 22 -0.23 -11.59 11.32
CA GLY A 22 -0.91 -11.40 10.03
C GLY A 22 0.02 -10.83 8.96
N LEU A 23 -0.52 -9.95 8.10
CA LEU A 23 0.25 -9.28 7.04
C LEU A 23 1.30 -8.29 7.58
N GLY A 24 1.06 -7.72 8.78
CA GLY A 24 1.97 -6.77 9.40
C GLY A 24 1.95 -5.36 8.79
N ILE A 25 0.81 -4.91 8.25
CA ILE A 25 0.65 -3.57 7.69
C ILE A 25 -0.57 -2.85 8.28
N SER A 26 -0.55 -1.52 8.27
CA SER A 26 -1.70 -0.68 8.57
C SER A 26 -2.07 0.16 7.35
N ILE A 27 -3.35 0.16 7.00
CA ILE A 27 -3.88 0.86 5.84
C ILE A 27 -4.64 2.11 6.29
N ARG A 28 -4.54 3.18 5.49
CA ARG A 28 -5.30 4.42 5.63
C ARG A 28 -5.82 4.86 4.27
N GLY A 29 -6.68 5.87 4.28
CA GLY A 29 -7.27 6.42 3.07
C GLY A 29 -8.62 5.78 2.76
N GLY A 30 -9.06 5.93 1.51
CA GLY A 30 -10.39 5.53 1.07
C GLY A 30 -11.36 6.70 1.01
N ILE A 31 -12.51 6.45 0.38
CA ILE A 31 -13.53 7.46 0.07
C ILE A 31 -14.04 8.14 1.34
N ASP A 32 -14.28 7.36 2.40
CA ASP A 32 -14.81 7.83 3.68
C ASP A 32 -13.72 8.38 4.62
N SER A 33 -12.44 8.25 4.24
CA SER A 33 -11.32 8.76 5.03
C SER A 33 -10.22 9.33 4.12
N PRO A 34 -10.51 10.43 3.40
CA PRO A 34 -9.51 11.08 2.54
C PRO A 34 -8.31 11.54 3.35
N ASN A 35 -7.14 11.59 2.71
CA ASN A 35 -5.95 12.14 3.35
C ASN A 35 -6.02 13.68 3.46
N HIS A 36 -5.06 14.30 4.15
CA HIS A 36 -5.02 15.75 4.37
C HIS A 36 -4.98 16.59 3.07
N ALA A 37 -4.60 15.99 1.93
CA ALA A 37 -4.60 16.64 0.62
C ALA A 37 -5.89 16.39 -0.18
N GLY A 38 -6.87 15.70 0.42
CA GLY A 38 -8.17 15.40 -0.19
C GLY A 38 -8.17 14.18 -1.13
N PHE A 39 -7.06 13.45 -1.24
CA PHE A 39 -7.04 12.23 -2.03
C PHE A 39 -7.69 11.06 -1.28
N GLN A 40 -8.45 10.26 -2.02
CA GLN A 40 -9.22 9.10 -1.52
C GLN A 40 -8.48 7.77 -1.76
N ASP A 41 -7.20 7.84 -2.08
CA ASP A 41 -6.34 6.69 -2.33
C ASP A 41 -6.12 5.87 -1.05
N ILE A 42 -6.04 4.55 -1.18
CA ILE A 42 -5.80 3.62 -0.07
C ILE A 42 -4.32 3.27 -0.06
N TYR A 43 -3.63 3.58 1.04
CA TYR A 43 -2.17 3.43 1.14
C TYR A 43 -1.73 2.80 2.47
N ILE A 44 -0.54 2.18 2.48
CA ILE A 44 0.08 1.69 3.71
C ILE A 44 0.63 2.88 4.49
N SER A 45 0.14 3.03 5.72
CA SER A 45 0.61 4.04 6.68
C SER A 45 1.69 3.52 7.62
N ARG A 46 1.80 2.20 7.78
CA ARG A 46 2.80 1.56 8.64
C ARG A 46 3.09 0.13 8.16
N ILE A 47 4.35 -0.25 8.21
CA ILE A 47 4.81 -1.64 8.11
C ILE A 47 5.37 -2.02 9.49
N LEU A 48 4.89 -3.12 10.05
CA LEU A 48 5.34 -3.65 11.34
C LEU A 48 6.57 -4.52 11.12
N GLU A 49 7.62 -4.27 11.91
CA GLU A 49 8.79 -5.14 11.95
C GLU A 49 8.40 -6.58 12.27
N ALA A 50 9.10 -7.51 11.60
CA ALA A 50 8.86 -8.94 11.65
C ALA A 50 7.49 -9.44 11.15
N GLY A 51 6.63 -8.58 10.57
CA GLY A 51 5.41 -8.99 9.87
C GLY A 51 5.68 -9.60 8.48
N ALA A 52 4.66 -10.23 7.86
CA ALA A 52 4.83 -10.91 6.57
C ALA A 52 5.36 -9.98 5.47
N VAL A 53 4.79 -8.78 5.36
CA VAL A 53 5.23 -7.76 4.40
C VAL A 53 6.68 -7.31 4.66
N ALA A 54 7.05 -7.10 5.92
CA ALA A 54 8.42 -6.68 6.27
C ALA A 54 9.46 -7.77 5.96
N ARG A 55 9.11 -9.04 6.15
CA ARG A 55 9.99 -10.18 5.84
C ARG A 55 10.16 -10.38 4.34
N ASP A 56 9.09 -10.17 3.57
CA ASP A 56 9.12 -10.26 2.11
C ASP A 56 9.95 -9.11 1.49
N GLY A 57 9.81 -7.89 2.02
CA GLY A 57 10.68 -6.76 1.68
C GLY A 57 10.42 -6.10 0.31
N ARG A 58 9.55 -6.67 -0.54
CA ARG A 58 9.16 -6.05 -1.82
C ARG A 58 8.26 -4.83 -1.62
N ILE A 59 7.49 -4.80 -0.53
CA ILE A 59 6.63 -3.66 -0.19
C ILE A 59 7.30 -2.76 0.84
N GLN A 60 7.47 -1.48 0.49
CA GLN A 60 8.01 -0.44 1.37
C GLN A 60 7.07 0.77 1.44
N LEU A 61 7.21 1.56 2.50
CA LEU A 61 6.40 2.77 2.69
C LEU A 61 6.61 3.76 1.54
N GLY A 62 5.50 4.24 0.97
CA GLY A 62 5.49 5.23 -0.11
C GLY A 62 5.73 4.68 -1.52
N ASN A 63 5.98 3.38 -1.70
CA ASN A 63 6.18 2.79 -3.04
C ASN A 63 4.86 2.57 -3.80
N TYR A 64 3.75 2.35 -3.10
CA TYR A 64 2.46 2.07 -3.73
C TYR A 64 1.38 3.00 -3.21
N ARG A 65 0.63 3.59 -4.14
CA ARG A 65 -0.49 4.49 -3.84
C ARG A 65 -1.83 3.76 -3.68
N PHE A 66 -1.97 2.57 -4.26
CA PHE A 66 -3.20 1.79 -4.24
C PHE A 66 -2.87 0.35 -3.93
N ILE A 67 -3.66 -0.25 -3.06
CA ILE A 67 -3.51 -1.64 -2.65
C ILE A 67 -4.88 -2.27 -2.66
N LEU A 68 -4.98 -3.39 -3.37
CA LEU A 68 -6.12 -4.28 -3.33
C LEU A 68 -5.73 -5.46 -2.45
N ILE A 69 -6.56 -5.77 -1.45
CA ILE A 69 -6.39 -6.96 -0.61
C ILE A 69 -7.55 -7.90 -0.95
N ASN A 70 -7.21 -9.05 -1.51
CA ASN A 70 -8.11 -10.19 -1.62
C ASN A 70 -7.75 -11.15 -0.48
N ILE A 71 -8.73 -11.51 0.36
CA ILE A 71 -8.58 -12.40 1.52
C ILE A 71 -9.28 -13.72 1.22
#